data_AF-A0A971SUT3-F1
#
_entry.id   AF-A0A971SUT3-F1
#
_cell.length_a   1.000
_cell.length_b   1.000
_cell.length_c   1.000
_cell.angle_alpha   90.00
_cell.angle_beta   90.00
_cell.angle_gamma   90.00
#
_symmetry.space_group_name_H-M   'P 1'
#
loop_
_entity.id
_entity.type
_entity.pdbx_description
1 polymer ?
#
loop_
_entity_poly.entity_id
_entity_poly.type
_entity_poly.pdbx_seq_one_letter_code
_entity_poly.pdbx_strand_id
1 'polypeptide(L)'
;MLDIYLRYGMREGDSGGLALACSPKQEASLFMGGMLFDPWPLIPKVSCPVLVLEGEMSENREYIDLRKAVASMKNADYRLIEGAGHLIPMEKPGEITGMIRDFFDRR
;
A
#
# COMPACT_ATOMS: atom_id res chain seq x y z
N MET A 1 -1.25 7.46 -16.26
CA MET A 1 -0.59 7.60 -14.95
C MET A 1 -0.20 9.05 -14.68
N LEU A 2 0.60 9.71 -15.54
CA LEU A 2 1.01 11.10 -15.33
C LEU A 2 -0.16 12.10 -15.22
N ASP A 3 -1.17 12.01 -16.10
CA ASP A 3 -2.35 12.90 -16.04
C ASP A 3 -3.10 12.80 -14.70
N ILE A 4 -3.24 11.59 -14.15
CA ILE A 4 -3.85 11.36 -12.83
C ILE A 4 -2.98 11.97 -11.73
N TYR A 5 -1.65 11.82 -11.82
CA TYR A 5 -0.73 12.41 -10.85
C TYR A 5 -0.75 13.94 -10.89
N LEU A 6 -0.80 14.55 -12.07
CA LEU A 6 -0.95 16.00 -12.21
C LEU A 6 -2.31 16.48 -11.68
N ARG A 7 -3.39 15.75 -11.96
CA ARG A 7 -4.75 16.15 -11.57
C ARG A 7 -5.02 16.01 -10.07
N TYR A 8 -4.52 14.95 -9.45
CA TYR A 8 -4.88 14.61 -8.07
C TYR A 8 -3.69 14.69 -7.09
N GLY A 9 -2.46 14.61 -7.59
CA GLY A 9 -1.24 14.72 -6.79
C GLY A 9 -0.71 16.16 -6.67
N MET A 10 -1.23 17.09 -7.48
CA MET A 10 -0.79 18.48 -7.52
C MET A 10 -1.96 19.46 -7.33
N ARG A 11 -1.63 20.68 -6.91
CA ARG A 11 -2.51 21.84 -6.83
C ARG A 11 -1.77 23.06 -7.38
N GLU A 12 -2.52 24.07 -7.82
CA GLU A 12 -1.91 25.35 -8.20
C GLU A 12 -1.28 26.03 -6.97
N GLY A 13 -0.09 26.59 -7.15
CA GLY A 13 0.62 27.34 -6.11
C GLY A 13 0.20 28.81 -6.06
N ASP A 14 0.22 29.40 -4.87
CA ASP A 14 -0.20 30.78 -4.61
C ASP A 14 0.61 31.84 -5.41
N SER A 15 1.83 31.51 -5.80
CA SER A 15 2.75 32.35 -6.59
C SER A 15 2.91 31.90 -8.04
N GLY A 16 2.00 31.05 -8.53
CA GLY A 16 2.14 30.34 -9.81
C GLY A 16 2.92 29.04 -9.67
N GLY A 17 2.79 28.16 -10.68
CA GLY A 17 3.38 26.81 -10.68
C GLY A 17 2.52 25.77 -9.98
N LEU A 18 3.08 24.56 -9.80
CA LEU A 18 2.42 23.43 -9.14
C LEU A 18 3.04 23.18 -7.77
N ALA A 19 2.19 22.87 -6.79
CA ALA A 19 2.59 22.35 -5.48
C ALA A 19 1.99 20.96 -5.29
N LEU A 20 2.63 20.11 -4.48
CA LEU A 20 2.05 18.84 -4.08
C LEU A 20 0.72 19.07 -3.34
N ALA A 21 -0.26 18.23 -3.63
CA ALA A 21 -1.53 18.19 -2.91
C ALA A 21 -1.32 17.70 -1.46
N CYS A 22 -0.35 16.81 -1.25
CA CYS A 22 0.11 16.43 0.09
C CYS A 22 0.94 17.56 0.70
N SER A 23 0.62 17.99 1.92
CA SER A 23 1.43 19.02 2.58
C SER A 23 2.81 18.45 2.98
N PRO A 24 3.89 19.24 2.90
CA PRO A 24 5.23 18.78 3.29
C PRO A 24 5.30 18.23 4.72
N LYS A 25 4.52 18.83 5.64
CA LYS A 25 4.43 18.38 7.03
C LYS A 25 3.81 16.99 7.14
N GLN A 26 2.76 16.71 6.38
CA GLN A 26 2.11 15.39 6.38
C GLN A 26 3.03 14.34 5.78
N GLU A 27 3.67 14.64 4.64
CA GLU A 27 4.64 13.75 4.02
C GLU A 27 5.77 13.41 4.99
N ALA A 28 6.40 14.42 5.61
CA ALA A 28 7.46 14.21 6.59
C ALA A 28 6.99 13.36 7.78
N SER A 29 5.76 13.54 8.26
CA SER A 29 5.23 12.78 9.41
C SER A 29 5.11 11.27 9.13
N LEU A 30 4.83 10.87 7.89
CA LEU A 30 4.77 9.46 7.49
C LEU A 30 6.14 8.78 7.66
N PHE A 31 7.21 9.45 7.23
CA PHE A 31 8.57 8.92 7.35
C PHE A 31 9.11 8.96 8.78
N MET A 32 8.79 10.01 9.55
CA MET A 32 9.24 10.12 10.95
C MET A 32 8.62 9.06 11.85
N GLY A 33 7.35 8.69 11.62
CA GLY A 33 6.67 7.67 12.43
C GLY A 33 7.16 6.24 12.16
N GLY A 34 7.54 5.94 10.91
CA GLY A 34 7.89 4.59 10.48
C GLY A 34 9.17 4.00 11.11
N MET A 35 10.06 4.84 11.63
CA MET A 35 11.33 4.40 12.22
C MET A 35 11.24 4.07 13.73
N LEU A 36 10.12 4.43 14.38
CA LEU A 36 10.04 4.40 15.84
C LEU A 36 9.56 3.06 16.41
N PHE A 37 8.95 2.20 15.60
CA PHE A 37 8.29 1.00 16.09
C PHE A 37 8.40 -0.18 15.13
N ASP A 38 8.72 -1.36 15.66
CA ASP A 38 8.73 -2.62 14.92
C ASP A 38 7.30 -3.18 14.83
N PRO A 39 6.67 -3.21 13.63
CA PRO A 39 5.31 -3.72 13.48
C PRO A 39 5.21 -5.25 13.54
N TRP A 40 6.31 -6.00 13.35
CA TRP A 40 6.27 -7.46 13.20
C TRP A 40 5.66 -8.19 14.42
N PRO A 41 5.96 -7.81 15.67
CA PRO A 41 5.34 -8.41 16.86
C PRO A 41 3.83 -8.12 17.00
N LEU A 42 3.29 -7.16 16.24
CA LEU A 42 1.86 -6.84 16.25
C LEU A 42 1.06 -7.64 15.22
N ILE A 43 1.69 -8.11 14.14
CA ILE A 43 1.02 -8.85 13.07
C ILE A 43 0.20 -10.05 13.59
N PRO A 44 0.71 -10.90 14.50
CA PRO A 44 -0.06 -12.03 15.04
C PRO A 44 -1.28 -11.64 15.89
N LYS A 45 -1.35 -10.37 16.32
CA LYS A 45 -2.44 -9.85 17.17
C LYS A 45 -3.66 -9.40 16.37
N VAL A 46 -3.55 -9.31 15.04
CA VAL A 46 -4.69 -8.96 14.17
C VAL A 46 -5.73 -10.08 14.22
N SER A 47 -6.93 -9.75 14.68
CA SER A 47 -8.03 -10.71 14.91
C SER A 47 -9.08 -10.71 13.80
N CYS A 48 -9.14 -9.65 12.99
CA CYS A 48 -10.03 -9.58 11.84
C CYS A 48 -9.43 -10.35 10.65
N PRO A 49 -10.26 -10.72 9.66
CA PRO A 49 -9.75 -11.29 8.43
C PRO A 49 -8.89 -10.29 7.64
N VAL A 50 -7.80 -10.78 7.03
CA VAL A 50 -6.80 -9.94 6.33
C VAL A 50 -6.57 -10.40 4.89
N LEU A 51 -6.51 -9.47 3.95
CA LEU A 51 -5.99 -9.72 2.59
C LEU A 51 -4.62 -9.06 2.48
N VAL A 52 -3.59 -9.85 2.18
CA VAL A 52 -2.24 -9.35 1.92
C VAL A 52 -1.95 -9.47 0.42
N LEU A 53 -1.69 -8.33 -0.23
CA LEU A 53 -1.35 -8.24 -1.63
C LEU A 53 0.12 -7.83 -1.78
N GLU A 54 0.87 -8.55 -2.60
CA GLU A 54 2.30 -8.29 -2.84
C GLU A 54 2.59 -8.22 -4.34
N GLY A 55 3.29 -7.18 -4.80
CA GLY A 55 3.64 -7.02 -6.21
C GLY A 55 4.83 -7.91 -6.55
N GLU A 56 4.72 -8.69 -7.64
CA GLU A 56 5.77 -9.61 -8.06
C GLU A 56 7.14 -8.95 -8.23
N MET A 57 7.15 -7.74 -8.80
CA MET A 57 8.36 -6.97 -9.13
C MET A 57 8.68 -5.91 -8.07
N SER A 58 8.06 -5.99 -6.89
CA SER A 58 8.31 -5.03 -5.82
C SER A 58 9.70 -5.24 -5.22
N GLU A 59 10.52 -4.19 -5.25
CA GLU A 59 11.84 -4.10 -4.61
C GLU A 59 11.77 -4.46 -3.09
N ASN A 60 10.61 -4.22 -2.45
CA ASN A 60 10.43 -4.54 -1.03
C ASN A 60 10.54 -6.03 -0.71
N ARG A 61 10.38 -6.91 -1.70
CA ARG A 61 10.51 -8.37 -1.51
C ARG A 61 11.92 -8.79 -1.11
N GLU A 62 12.92 -7.95 -1.38
CA GLU A 62 14.30 -8.18 -0.94
C GLU A 62 14.48 -7.97 0.57
N TYR A 63 13.60 -7.18 1.18
CA TYR A 63 13.71 -6.78 2.58
C TYR A 63 12.61 -7.38 3.47
N ILE A 64 11.48 -7.75 2.88
CA ILE A 64 10.27 -8.15 3.59
C ILE A 64 9.77 -9.50 3.08
N ASP A 65 9.60 -10.45 3.99
CA ASP A 65 8.91 -11.71 3.73
C ASP A 65 7.44 -11.62 4.18
N LEU A 66 6.57 -11.18 3.27
CA LEU A 66 5.13 -11.08 3.53
C LEU A 66 4.48 -12.45 3.72
N ARG A 67 5.04 -13.54 3.17
CA ARG A 67 4.50 -14.89 3.38
C ARG A 67 4.71 -15.32 4.82
N LYS A 68 5.86 -15.02 5.40
CA LYS A 68 6.11 -15.23 6.83
C LYS A 68 5.16 -14.42 7.70
N ALA A 69 4.88 -13.17 7.33
CA ALA A 69 3.91 -12.33 8.04
C ALA A 69 2.50 -12.95 8.00
N VAL A 70 2.03 -13.36 6.81
CA VAL A 70 0.74 -14.02 6.61
C VAL A 70 0.63 -15.31 7.42
N ALA A 71 1.69 -16.12 7.45
CA ALA A 71 1.72 -17.37 8.23
C ALA A 71 1.57 -17.15 9.74
N SER A 72 1.82 -15.94 10.24
CA SER A 72 1.65 -15.57 11.65
C SER A 72 0.26 -15.00 11.98
N MET A 73 -0.55 -14.69 10.98
CA MET A 73 -1.91 -14.18 11.15
C MET A 73 -2.91 -15.33 11.31
N LYS A 74 -4.00 -15.09 12.06
CA LYS A 74 -5.02 -16.12 12.32
C LYS A 74 -5.95 -16.39 11.14
N ASN A 75 -6.25 -15.36 10.34
CA ASN A 75 -7.19 -15.44 9.23
C ASN A 75 -6.72 -14.48 8.13
N ALA A 76 -5.80 -14.96 7.29
CA ALA A 76 -5.21 -14.15 6.25
C ALA A 76 -5.15 -14.89 4.90
N ASP A 77 -5.51 -14.17 3.85
CA ASP A 77 -5.30 -14.56 2.46
C ASP A 77 -4.09 -13.81 1.91
N TYR A 78 -3.27 -14.50 1.13
CA TYR A 78 -2.15 -13.89 0.40
C TYR A 78 -2.33 -14.04 -1.11
N ARG A 79 -2.02 -12.97 -1.85
CA ARG A 79 -1.99 -12.95 -3.31
C ARG A 79 -0.77 -12.19 -3.80
N LEU A 80 -0.03 -12.83 -4.70
CA LEU A 80 1.03 -12.20 -5.48
C LEU A 80 0.42 -11.62 -6.76
N ILE A 81 0.74 -10.37 -7.07
CA ILE A 81 0.21 -9.65 -8.23
C ILE A 81 1.30 -9.63 -9.31
N GLU A 82 1.12 -10.48 -10.31
CA GLU A 82 2.07 -10.67 -11.41
C GLU A 82 2.29 -9.37 -12.19
N GLY A 83 3.54 -9.05 -12.53
CA GLY A 83 3.90 -7.85 -13.27
C GLY A 83 3.59 -6.51 -12.57
N ALA A 84 3.30 -6.50 -11.26
CA ALA A 84 3.13 -5.27 -10.49
C ALA A 84 4.34 -5.01 -9.60
N GLY A 85 4.72 -3.74 -9.48
CA GLY A 85 5.77 -3.25 -8.59
C GLY A 85 5.24 -2.88 -7.20
N HIS A 86 5.81 -1.81 -6.63
CA HIS A 86 5.49 -1.36 -5.27
C HIS A 86 4.10 -0.71 -5.17
N LEU A 87 3.62 -0.03 -6.22
CA LEU A 87 2.43 0.80 -6.18
C LEU A 87 1.23 0.08 -6.81
N ILE A 88 1.00 -1.16 -6.36
CA ILE A 88 0.00 -2.07 -6.93
C ILE A 88 -1.38 -1.43 -7.17
N PRO A 89 -1.96 -0.64 -6.23
CA PRO A 89 -3.28 -0.01 -6.46
C PRO A 89 -3.28 0.98 -7.63
N MET A 90 -2.15 1.62 -7.92
CA MET A 90 -2.00 2.58 -9.02
C MET A 90 -1.66 1.88 -10.35
N GLU A 91 -0.93 0.77 -10.28
CA GLU A 91 -0.51 0.00 -11.45
C GLU A 91 -1.64 -0.88 -11.99
N LYS A 92 -2.44 -1.50 -11.10
CA LYS A 92 -3.52 -2.44 -11.46
C LYS A 92 -4.85 -2.14 -10.77
N PRO A 93 -5.42 -0.92 -10.93
CA PRO A 93 -6.57 -0.47 -10.13
C PRO A 93 -7.81 -1.37 -10.25
N GLY A 94 -8.12 -1.87 -11.45
CA GLY A 94 -9.28 -2.74 -11.68
C GLY A 94 -9.14 -4.10 -10.99
N GLU A 95 -7.97 -4.73 -11.13
CA GLU A 95 -7.65 -6.02 -10.52
C GLU A 95 -7.71 -5.92 -8.98
N ILE A 96 -7.10 -4.89 -8.41
CA ILE A 96 -7.06 -4.68 -6.95
C ILE A 96 -8.43 -4.36 -6.38
N THR A 97 -9.22 -3.53 -7.06
CA THR A 97 -10.60 -3.24 -6.62
C THR A 97 -11.47 -4.49 -6.67
N GLY A 98 -11.30 -5.34 -7.69
CA GLY A 98 -11.97 -6.65 -7.77
C GLY A 98 -11.61 -7.55 -6.60
N MET A 99 -10.32 -7.72 -6.32
CA MET A 99 -9.86 -8.54 -5.20
C MET A 99 -10.38 -8.05 -3.84
N ILE A 100 -10.43 -6.73 -3.62
CA ILE A 100 -11.00 -6.14 -2.41
C ILE A 100 -12.48 -6.49 -2.30
N ARG A 101 -13.26 -6.32 -3.38
CA ARG A 101 -14.69 -6.67 -3.38
C ARG A 101 -14.90 -8.15 -3.10
N ASP A 102 -14.21 -9.02 -3.81
CA ASP A 102 -14.31 -10.48 -3.63
C ASP A 102 -13.94 -10.92 -2.21
N PHE A 103 -13.04 -10.19 -1.55
CA PHE A 103 -12.64 -10.47 -0.16
C PHE A 103 -13.75 -10.13 0.84
N PHE A 104 -14.52 -9.07 0.58
CA PHE A 104 -15.69 -8.71 1.37
C PHE A 104 -16.87 -9.64 1.08
N ASP A 105 -17.13 -9.98 -0.18
CA ASP A 105 -18.28 -10.81 -0.56
C ASP A 105 -18.17 -12.25 -0.04
N ARG A 106 -16.96 -12.75 0.21
CA ARG A 106 -16.70 -14.10 0.74
C ARG A 106 -16.78 -14.20 2.27
N ARG A 107 -17.09 -13.11 2.99
CA ARG A 107 -17.04 -13.06 4.46
C ARG A 107 -18.27 -12.47 5.13
#